data_AF-A6XKZ3-F1
#
_entry.id   AF-A6XKZ3-F1
#
_cell.length_a   1.000
_cell.length_b   1.000
_cell.length_c   1.000
_cell.angle_alpha   90.00
_cell.angle_beta   90.00
_cell.angle_gamma   90.00
#
_symmetry.space_group_name_H-M   'P 1'
#
loop_
_entity.id
_entity.type
_entity.pdbx_description
1 polymer ?
#
loop_
_entity_poly.entity_id
_entity_poly.type
_entity_poly.pdbx_seq_one_letter_code
_entity_poly.pdbx_strand_id
1 'polypeptide(L)'
;ELLEILRVKDADTRYELKPTGGEDSLSTPFTTLPFTIREAFTDFLDITSPPKPEFLEVFAHFAVHPGDKTKLQDLSKGTEEYDSWLEHNYPTLPELFNLFPVSIPLELLLEKLPQMQTRFYSISSSPNMYPNEVHLTVSVVKYVTPSGKQHYGVASNFLANSKFGAKVKVFSRHSDFSLPKSPATPILLVGPGTGLAPLRSFWQERAHLKDLGQAALFFGCRSRNEDYIYEKEVANAKARGLLSHVSVAFSRDSAKKVYVQDKLVEEADMVVKLLTEGAHVYVCGDATMATGVKDAFKQIVQTKMGLSAEASAKYMDELTKSKRYLTDVFGAALPSKKADAPVPNTISFEVLC
;
A
#
# COMPACT_ATOMS: atom_id res chain seq x y z
N GLU A 1 -4.02 24.09 12.08
CA GLU A 1 -2.77 23.73 12.78
C GLU A 1 -1.50 24.26 12.11
N LEU A 2 -0.93 23.64 11.06
CA LEU A 2 0.38 24.07 10.53
C LEU A 2 0.45 25.56 10.19
N LEU A 3 -0.56 26.08 9.48
CA LEU A 3 -0.66 27.49 9.13
C LEU A 3 -0.70 28.42 10.36
N GLU A 4 -1.31 27.97 11.46
CA GLU A 4 -1.38 28.72 12.73
C GLU A 4 -0.03 28.72 13.44
N ILE A 5 0.65 27.56 13.48
CA ILE A 5 2.02 27.42 14.01
C ILE A 5 2.97 28.37 13.27
N LEU A 6 2.88 28.39 11.93
CA LEU A 6 3.68 29.25 11.06
C LEU A 6 3.22 30.72 11.02
N ARG A 7 2.13 31.05 11.74
CA ARG A 7 1.53 32.40 11.79
C ARG A 7 1.23 33.00 10.41
N VAL A 8 0.80 32.15 9.47
CA VAL A 8 0.41 32.58 8.11
C VAL A 8 -0.92 33.32 8.21
N LYS A 9 -0.90 34.65 7.98
CA LYS A 9 -2.09 35.51 8.09
C LYS A 9 -3.05 35.35 6.92
N ASP A 10 -2.52 35.10 5.72
CA ASP A 10 -3.29 34.94 4.49
C ASP A 10 -2.76 33.75 3.70
N ALA A 11 -3.43 32.61 3.86
CA ALA A 11 -3.04 31.37 3.20
C ALA A 11 -3.75 31.14 1.86
N ASP A 12 -4.71 32.00 1.51
CA ASP A 12 -5.64 31.82 0.39
C ASP A 12 -5.41 32.83 -0.74
N THR A 13 -4.59 33.86 -0.51
CA THR A 13 -4.07 34.71 -1.58
C THR A 13 -3.05 33.99 -2.45
N ARG A 14 -3.14 34.24 -3.76
CA ARG A 14 -2.22 33.70 -4.78
C ARG A 14 -0.81 34.21 -4.51
N TYR A 15 0.10 33.28 -4.33
CA TYR A 15 1.50 33.46 -4.02
C TYR A 15 2.37 33.03 -5.20
N GLU A 16 3.44 33.80 -5.46
CA GLU A 16 4.42 33.51 -6.49
C GLU A 16 5.80 33.45 -5.84
N LEU A 17 6.42 32.27 -5.87
CA LEU A 17 7.81 32.10 -5.46
C LEU A 17 8.71 32.77 -6.49
N LYS A 18 9.42 33.82 -6.08
CA LYS A 18 10.40 34.50 -6.94
C LYS A 18 11.80 33.95 -6.65
N PRO A 19 12.54 33.49 -7.67
CA PRO A 19 13.91 33.05 -7.48
C PRO A 19 14.80 34.26 -7.14
N THR A 20 15.74 34.07 -6.22
CA THR A 20 16.69 35.10 -5.77
C THR A 20 18.04 35.05 -6.50
N GLY A 21 18.30 34.00 -7.30
CA GLY A 21 19.38 33.93 -8.31
C GLY A 21 18.75 33.85 -9.71
N GLY A 22 19.38 34.41 -10.74
CA GLY A 22 18.83 34.59 -12.11
C GLY A 22 18.22 33.34 -12.77
N GLU A 23 17.58 33.54 -13.94
CA GLU A 23 16.63 32.68 -14.71
C GLU A 23 16.89 31.16 -14.89
N ASP A 24 17.82 30.55 -14.18
CA ASP A 24 17.96 29.10 -14.13
C ASP A 24 16.78 28.49 -13.36
N SER A 25 15.90 27.87 -14.13
CA SER A 25 14.65 27.19 -13.76
C SER A 25 14.50 26.88 -12.26
N LEU A 26 13.56 27.56 -11.61
CA LEU A 26 13.00 27.11 -10.34
C LEU A 26 12.57 25.64 -10.48
N SER A 27 13.36 24.72 -9.92
CA SER A 27 12.93 23.36 -9.59
C SER A 27 11.94 23.44 -8.41
N THR A 28 10.82 24.12 -8.62
CA THR A 28 9.78 24.19 -7.60
C THR A 28 8.94 22.92 -7.61
N PRO A 29 8.50 22.45 -6.44
CA PRO A 29 7.58 21.31 -6.36
C PRO A 29 6.17 21.63 -6.90
N PHE A 30 5.91 22.88 -7.27
CA PHE A 30 4.60 23.38 -7.63
C PHE A 30 4.41 23.30 -9.15
N THR A 31 3.45 22.47 -9.57
CA THR A 31 3.11 22.30 -10.99
C THR A 31 2.18 23.39 -11.52
N THR A 32 1.68 24.28 -10.64
CA THR A 32 0.81 25.41 -10.97
C THR A 32 1.31 26.66 -10.25
N LEU A 33 1.65 27.70 -11.01
CA LEU A 33 1.96 29.04 -10.50
C LEU A 33 0.96 30.05 -11.09
N PRO A 34 0.44 31.01 -10.30
CA PRO A 34 0.60 31.14 -8.85
C PRO A 34 -0.28 30.15 -8.05
N PHE A 35 0.16 29.76 -6.86
CA PHE A 35 -0.56 28.85 -5.94
C PHE A 35 -0.91 29.55 -4.62
N THR A 36 -1.83 29.03 -3.82
CA THR A 36 -2.05 29.52 -2.45
C THR A 36 -1.22 28.70 -1.45
N ILE A 37 -0.83 29.29 -0.31
CA ILE A 37 -0.06 28.55 0.73
C ILE A 37 -0.87 27.35 1.24
N ARG A 38 -2.21 27.45 1.25
CA ARG A 38 -3.09 26.33 1.53
C ARG A 38 -2.97 25.22 0.48
N GLU A 39 -3.00 25.55 -0.81
CA GLU A 39 -2.78 24.57 -1.90
C GLU A 39 -1.41 23.89 -1.75
N ALA A 40 -0.34 24.64 -1.44
CA ALA A 40 1.00 24.11 -1.20
C ALA A 40 1.03 22.96 -0.18
N PHE A 41 0.48 23.19 1.02
CA PHE A 41 0.46 22.18 2.09
C PHE A 41 -0.63 21.11 1.94
N THR A 42 -1.63 21.33 1.08
CA THR A 42 -2.73 20.38 0.86
C THR A 42 -2.41 19.40 -0.26
N ASP A 43 -1.87 19.88 -1.38
CA ASP A 43 -1.77 19.12 -2.64
C ASP A 43 -0.34 18.78 -3.05
N PHE A 44 0.66 19.56 -2.61
CA PHE A 44 2.00 19.51 -3.19
C PHE A 44 3.08 19.04 -2.22
N LEU A 45 2.96 19.32 -0.93
CA LEU A 45 4.01 19.04 0.06
C LEU A 45 3.58 17.95 1.05
N ASP A 46 4.52 17.09 1.42
CA ASP A 46 4.31 16.10 2.47
C ASP A 46 4.61 16.71 3.84
N ILE A 47 3.54 16.89 4.62
CA ILE A 47 3.59 17.40 5.99
C ILE A 47 3.29 16.31 7.03
N THR A 48 3.15 15.06 6.59
CA THR A 48 2.68 13.93 7.42
C THR A 48 3.74 12.88 7.67
N SER A 49 4.69 12.71 6.74
CA SER A 49 5.85 11.85 6.97
C SER A 49 6.83 12.52 7.94
N PRO A 50 7.47 11.75 8.84
CA PRO A 50 8.50 12.29 9.71
C PRO A 50 9.66 12.91 8.91
N PRO A 51 10.12 14.12 9.27
CA PRO A 51 11.27 14.73 8.59
C PRO A 51 12.53 13.89 8.77
N LYS A 52 13.30 13.76 7.69
CA LYS A 52 14.58 13.03 7.70
C LYS A 52 15.62 13.75 8.57
N PRO A 53 16.68 13.06 9.04
CA PRO A 53 17.71 13.67 9.88
C PRO A 53 18.30 14.96 9.30
N GLU A 54 18.51 15.03 7.98
CA GLU A 54 19.09 16.22 7.33
C GLU A 54 18.17 17.46 7.45
N PHE A 55 16.86 17.26 7.53
CA PHE A 55 15.89 18.33 7.75
C PHE A 55 15.86 18.81 9.20
N LEU A 56 16.13 17.92 10.15
CA LEU A 56 16.18 18.29 11.57
C LEU A 56 17.33 19.27 11.83
N GLU A 57 18.45 19.16 11.11
CA GLU A 57 19.54 20.13 11.19
C GLU A 57 19.10 21.53 10.73
N VAL A 58 18.32 21.60 9.65
CA VAL A 58 17.76 22.88 9.18
C VAL A 58 16.86 23.48 10.27
N PHE A 59 15.97 22.68 10.87
CA PHE A 59 15.09 23.16 11.94
C PHE A 59 15.84 23.60 13.20
N ALA A 60 16.95 22.95 13.53
CA ALA A 60 17.78 23.34 14.67
C ALA A 60 18.31 24.78 14.56
N HIS A 61 18.61 25.26 13.34
CA HIS A 61 19.06 26.63 13.11
C HIS A 61 17.98 27.68 13.44
N PHE A 62 16.70 27.28 13.33
CA PHE A 62 15.55 28.14 13.57
C PHE A 62 14.83 27.84 14.89
N ALA A 63 15.37 26.95 15.73
CA ALA A 63 14.79 26.61 17.02
C ALA A 63 14.71 27.83 17.94
N VAL A 64 13.55 28.04 18.56
CA VAL A 64 13.29 29.18 19.44
C VAL A 64 14.02 29.02 20.77
N HIS A 65 14.15 27.80 21.28
CA HIS A 65 14.79 27.50 22.55
C HIS A 65 16.15 26.81 22.36
N PRO A 66 17.19 27.18 23.15
CA PRO A 66 18.51 26.55 23.05
C PRO A 66 18.50 25.03 23.27
N GLY A 67 17.64 24.53 24.17
CA GLY A 67 17.51 23.09 24.43
C GLY A 67 16.99 22.31 23.22
N ASP A 68 15.99 22.88 22.52
CA ASP A 68 15.41 22.29 21.31
C ASP A 68 16.44 22.26 20.18
N LYS A 69 17.25 23.33 20.05
CA LYS A 69 18.36 23.37 19.10
C LYS A 69 19.30 22.18 19.32
N THR A 70 19.79 21.99 20.54
CA THR A 70 20.70 20.88 20.85
C THR A 70 20.04 19.53 20.56
N LYS A 71 18.79 19.34 20.97
CA LYS A 71 18.07 18.09 20.73
C LYS A 71 17.88 17.79 19.25
N LEU A 72 17.51 18.79 18.44
CA LEU A 72 17.36 18.65 16.99
C LEU A 72 18.71 18.34 16.31
N GLN A 73 19.82 18.92 16.78
CA GLN A 73 21.18 18.62 16.29
C GLN A 73 21.66 17.22 16.67
N ASP A 74 21.18 16.67 17.79
CA ASP A 74 21.49 15.29 18.15
C ASP A 74 20.68 14.31 17.29
N LEU A 75 19.39 14.59 17.09
CA LEU A 75 18.52 13.80 16.20
C LEU A 75 18.97 13.87 14.72
N SER A 76 19.51 15.00 14.27
CA SER A 76 19.97 15.18 12.88
C SER A 76 21.15 14.28 12.50
N LYS A 77 21.85 13.71 13.49
CA LYS A 77 22.95 12.74 13.28
C LYS A 77 22.44 11.39 12.78
N GLY A 78 21.14 11.10 12.87
CA GLY A 78 20.55 9.85 12.38
C GLY A 78 21.09 8.60 13.09
N THR A 79 21.41 8.72 14.38
CA THR A 79 21.89 7.62 15.23
C THR A 79 20.71 6.82 15.80
N GLU A 80 20.99 5.80 16.63
CA GLU A 80 19.96 5.03 17.36
C GLU A 80 19.00 5.91 18.17
N GLU A 81 19.45 7.09 18.59
CA GLU A 81 18.60 8.07 19.27
C GLU A 81 17.48 8.60 18.37
N TYR A 82 17.79 8.87 17.10
CA TYR A 82 16.79 9.27 16.11
C TYR A 82 15.81 8.13 15.85
N ASP A 83 16.30 6.90 15.68
CA ASP A 83 15.44 5.74 15.43
C ASP A 83 14.48 5.50 16.61
N SER A 84 14.98 5.53 17.84
CA SER A 84 14.16 5.39 19.05
C SER A 84 13.12 6.51 19.17
N TRP A 85 13.52 7.75 18.91
CA TRP A 85 12.61 8.90 18.92
C TRP A 85 11.54 8.79 17.82
N LEU A 86 11.93 8.34 16.62
CA LEU A 86 11.05 8.13 15.47
C LEU A 86 10.04 7.00 15.73
N GLU A 87 10.48 5.88 16.30
CA GLU A 87 9.60 4.77 16.65
C GLU A 87 8.57 5.17 17.70
N HIS A 88 8.96 5.99 18.68
CA HIS A 88 8.07 6.44 19.75
C HIS A 88 7.07 7.50 19.27
N ASN A 89 7.54 8.49 18.51
CA ASN A 89 6.75 9.67 18.17
C ASN A 89 6.13 9.62 16.78
N TYR A 90 6.89 9.12 15.79
CA TYR A 90 6.58 9.18 14.36
C TYR A 90 5.91 10.50 13.92
N PRO A 91 6.45 11.68 14.29
CA PRO A 91 5.68 12.90 14.28
C PRO A 91 5.47 13.44 12.87
N THR A 92 4.28 13.98 12.64
CA THR A 92 4.00 14.87 11.51
C THR A 92 4.75 16.20 11.67
N LEU A 93 4.82 17.01 10.62
CA LEU A 93 5.49 18.32 10.69
C LEU A 93 4.88 19.26 11.75
N PRO A 94 3.54 19.40 11.88
CA PRO A 94 2.94 20.19 12.95
C PRO A 94 3.30 19.68 14.35
N GLU A 95 3.31 18.36 14.54
CA GLU A 95 3.68 17.76 15.83
C GLU A 95 5.15 18.00 16.16
N LEU A 96 6.05 17.91 15.16
CA LEU A 96 7.45 18.27 15.34
C LEU A 96 7.59 19.72 15.81
N PHE A 97 6.88 20.67 15.19
CA PHE A 97 6.96 22.09 15.57
C PHE A 97 6.29 22.40 16.90
N ASN A 98 5.33 21.58 17.34
CA ASN A 98 4.79 21.67 18.70
C ASN A 98 5.79 21.13 19.74
N LEU A 99 6.56 20.09 19.41
CA LEU A 99 7.61 19.54 20.28
C LEU A 99 8.85 20.45 20.34
N PHE A 100 9.22 21.03 19.21
CA PHE A 100 10.38 21.90 19.05
C PHE A 100 9.94 23.17 18.30
N PRO A 101 9.48 24.21 19.01
CA PRO A 101 9.10 25.46 18.38
C PRO A 101 10.22 26.05 17.52
N VAL A 102 9.92 26.31 16.25
CA VAL A 102 10.84 26.91 15.27
C VAL A 102 10.28 28.22 14.70
N SER A 103 11.18 29.16 14.37
CA SER A 103 10.88 30.41 13.68
C SER A 103 11.48 30.40 12.27
N ILE A 104 11.11 29.41 11.47
CA ILE A 104 11.60 29.23 10.09
C ILE A 104 10.84 30.15 9.10
N PRO A 105 11.54 30.80 8.14
CA PRO A 105 10.88 31.51 7.04
C PRO A 105 10.00 30.57 6.21
N LEU A 106 8.79 31.02 5.86
CA LEU A 106 7.82 30.22 5.12
C LEU A 106 8.38 29.79 3.74
N GLU A 107 9.09 30.68 3.08
CA GLU A 107 9.67 30.47 1.76
C GLU A 107 10.70 29.34 1.76
N LEU A 108 11.54 29.30 2.80
CA LEU A 108 12.51 28.23 2.98
C LEU A 108 11.80 26.90 3.23
N LEU A 109 10.71 26.91 4.01
CA LEU A 109 9.93 25.70 4.25
C LEU A 109 9.28 25.17 2.97
N LEU A 110 8.66 26.05 2.17
CA LEU A 110 8.05 25.70 0.88
C LEU A 110 9.07 25.15 -0.13
N GLU A 111 10.30 25.65 -0.09
CA GLU A 111 11.38 25.17 -0.95
C GLU A 111 11.91 23.80 -0.50
N LYS A 112 12.07 23.60 0.82
CA LYS A 112 12.75 22.42 1.33
C LYS A 112 11.82 21.21 1.48
N LEU A 113 10.56 21.40 1.84
CA LEU A 113 9.70 20.25 2.17
C LEU A 113 9.59 19.23 1.02
N PRO A 114 9.57 17.92 1.33
CA PRO A 114 9.41 16.89 0.32
C PRO A 114 8.06 17.00 -0.40
N GLN A 115 8.05 16.62 -1.67
CA GLN A 115 6.82 16.56 -2.46
C GLN A 115 5.89 15.45 -2.00
N MET A 116 4.59 15.73 -2.05
CA MET A 116 3.56 14.73 -1.86
C MET A 116 3.63 13.67 -2.96
N GLN A 117 3.95 12.44 -2.57
CA GLN A 117 4.07 11.32 -3.50
C GLN A 117 2.71 10.78 -3.94
N THR A 118 2.63 10.28 -5.17
CA THR A 118 1.47 9.49 -5.62
C THR A 118 1.41 8.16 -4.85
N ARG A 119 0.21 7.70 -4.52
CA ARG A 119 0.00 6.36 -3.92
C ARG A 119 -0.60 5.43 -4.97
N PHE A 120 0.04 4.27 -5.16
CA PHE A 120 -0.41 3.26 -6.11
C PHE A 120 -1.35 2.27 -5.44
N TYR A 121 -2.36 1.85 -6.21
CA TYR A 121 -3.35 0.84 -5.81
C TYR A 121 -3.52 -0.16 -6.95
N SER A 122 -3.62 -1.43 -6.62
CA SER A 122 -3.94 -2.48 -7.60
C SER A 122 -5.40 -2.35 -8.02
N ILE A 123 -5.65 -2.28 -9.33
CA ILE A 123 -7.00 -2.14 -9.89
C ILE A 123 -7.80 -3.41 -9.60
N SER A 124 -9.01 -3.22 -9.07
CA SER A 124 -9.92 -4.29 -8.65
C SER A 124 -11.13 -4.47 -9.57
N SER A 125 -11.13 -3.83 -10.74
CA SER A 125 -12.11 -4.01 -11.82
C SER A 125 -11.48 -4.59 -13.08
N SER A 126 -12.26 -5.39 -13.81
CA SER A 126 -11.96 -5.72 -15.20
C SER A 126 -12.43 -4.59 -16.13
N PRO A 127 -11.62 -4.18 -17.12
CA PRO A 127 -12.06 -3.20 -18.12
C PRO A 127 -13.15 -3.76 -19.07
N ASN A 128 -13.27 -5.07 -19.22
CA ASN A 128 -14.34 -5.67 -20.00
C ASN A 128 -15.68 -5.70 -19.24
N MET A 129 -15.63 -5.76 -17.91
CA MET A 129 -16.82 -5.66 -17.07
C MET A 129 -17.21 -4.20 -16.80
N TYR A 130 -16.21 -3.32 -16.61
CA TYR A 130 -16.38 -1.90 -16.30
C TYR A 130 -15.46 -1.03 -17.19
N PRO A 131 -15.87 -0.73 -18.44
CA PRO A 131 -14.99 -0.06 -19.41
C PRO A 131 -14.64 1.39 -19.08
N ASN A 132 -15.50 2.07 -18.32
CA ASN A 132 -15.32 3.48 -17.94
C ASN A 132 -15.11 3.64 -16.43
N GLU A 133 -14.75 2.56 -15.72
CA GLU A 133 -14.59 2.60 -14.26
C GLU A 133 -13.33 1.87 -13.80
N VAL A 134 -12.59 2.52 -12.90
CA VAL A 134 -11.47 1.91 -12.18
C VAL A 134 -11.87 1.72 -10.73
N HIS A 135 -11.89 0.47 -10.28
CA HIS A 135 -12.27 0.16 -8.91
C HIS A 135 -11.02 -0.02 -8.05
N LEU A 136 -11.01 0.52 -6.84
CA LEU A 136 -9.93 0.34 -5.86
C LEU A 136 -10.46 -0.39 -4.62
N THR A 137 -9.64 -1.28 -4.06
CA THR A 137 -9.89 -1.87 -2.73
C THR A 137 -8.82 -1.36 -1.76
N VAL A 138 -9.22 -0.51 -0.82
CA VAL A 138 -8.29 0.26 0.01
C VAL A 138 -8.50 -0.03 1.49
N SER A 139 -7.43 -0.42 2.17
CA SER A 139 -7.39 -0.48 3.64
C SER A 139 -7.10 0.91 4.19
N VAL A 140 -8.00 1.45 5.01
CA VAL A 140 -7.87 2.80 5.57
C VAL A 140 -6.83 2.79 6.69
N VAL A 141 -5.73 3.51 6.47
CA VAL A 141 -4.62 3.56 7.42
C VAL A 141 -4.96 4.56 8.53
N LYS A 142 -5.13 4.03 9.74
CA LYS A 142 -5.29 4.77 11.00
C LYS A 142 -4.52 4.04 12.08
N TYR A 143 -3.70 4.74 12.84
CA TYR A 143 -2.97 4.15 13.97
C TYR A 143 -2.69 5.20 15.03
N VAL A 144 -2.41 4.73 16.25
CA VAL A 144 -1.97 5.57 17.37
C VAL A 144 -0.50 5.30 17.59
N THR A 145 0.32 6.35 17.61
CA THR A 145 1.75 6.25 17.92
C THR A 145 1.95 5.84 19.39
N PRO A 146 3.13 5.32 19.76
CA PRO A 146 3.45 5.09 21.18
C PRO A 146 3.32 6.34 22.06
N SER A 147 3.52 7.53 21.50
CA SER A 147 3.28 8.83 22.15
C SER A 147 1.79 9.20 22.32
N GLY A 148 0.87 8.37 21.85
CA GLY A 148 -0.58 8.56 22.00
C GLY A 148 -1.23 9.44 20.92
N LYS A 149 -0.50 9.80 19.85
CA LYS A 149 -1.02 10.63 18.75
C LYS A 149 -1.73 9.78 17.71
N GLN A 150 -2.87 10.25 17.22
CA GLN A 150 -3.66 9.57 16.19
C GLN A 150 -3.21 10.03 14.79
N HIS A 151 -2.71 9.08 14.01
CA HIS A 151 -2.19 9.32 12.66
C HIS A 151 -3.10 8.70 11.60
N TYR A 152 -3.05 9.29 10.40
CA TYR A 152 -3.90 8.95 9.26
C TYR A 152 -3.05 8.84 8.01
N GLY A 153 -3.20 7.75 7.24
CA GLY A 153 -2.60 7.69 5.92
C GLY A 153 -3.32 8.63 4.94
N VAL A 154 -2.58 9.58 4.36
CA VAL A 154 -3.09 10.67 3.50
C VAL A 154 -4.06 10.16 2.44
N ALA A 155 -3.57 9.36 1.48
CA ALA A 155 -4.39 8.91 0.35
C ALA A 155 -5.59 8.06 0.78
N SER A 156 -5.40 7.12 1.72
CA SER A 156 -6.48 6.24 2.16
C SER A 156 -7.61 6.98 2.89
N ASN A 157 -7.28 8.00 3.69
CA ASN A 157 -8.29 8.81 4.38
C ASN A 157 -8.88 9.90 3.47
N PHE A 158 -8.11 10.45 2.53
CA PHE A 158 -8.66 11.31 1.47
C PHE A 158 -9.75 10.57 0.71
N LEU A 159 -9.46 9.35 0.24
CA LEU A 159 -10.45 8.52 -0.43
C LEU A 159 -11.62 8.21 0.52
N ALA A 160 -11.37 7.76 1.75
CA ALA A 160 -12.42 7.39 2.71
C ALA A 160 -13.42 8.52 3.02
N ASN A 161 -12.96 9.77 2.97
CA ASN A 161 -13.78 10.95 3.25
C ASN A 161 -14.28 11.64 1.96
N SER A 162 -13.91 11.14 0.79
CA SER A 162 -14.38 11.67 -0.49
C SER A 162 -15.86 11.35 -0.69
N LYS A 163 -16.62 12.36 -1.11
CA LYS A 163 -18.04 12.20 -1.45
C LYS A 163 -18.17 11.73 -2.89
N PHE A 164 -19.30 11.09 -3.21
CA PHE A 164 -19.65 10.80 -4.60
C PHE A 164 -19.59 12.09 -5.45
N GLY A 165 -18.99 12.01 -6.63
CA GLY A 165 -18.73 13.16 -7.52
C GLY A 165 -17.48 13.97 -7.18
N ALA A 166 -16.73 13.63 -6.12
CA ALA A 166 -15.42 14.21 -5.88
C ALA A 166 -14.46 13.88 -7.03
N LYS A 167 -13.67 14.87 -7.46
CA LYS A 167 -12.66 14.68 -8.49
C LYS A 167 -11.36 14.19 -7.86
N VAL A 168 -10.76 13.16 -8.44
CA VAL A 168 -9.47 12.61 -8.02
C VAL A 168 -8.52 12.63 -9.22
N LYS A 169 -7.30 13.12 -9.02
CA LYS A 169 -6.25 13.05 -10.03
C LYS A 169 -5.67 11.64 -10.02
N VAL A 170 -5.82 10.92 -11.12
CA VAL A 170 -5.35 9.54 -11.27
C VAL A 170 -4.58 9.37 -12.59
N PHE A 171 -3.69 8.39 -12.63
CA PHE A 171 -3.08 7.90 -13.86
C PHE A 171 -2.87 6.39 -13.73
N SER A 172 -2.82 5.69 -14.87
CA SER A 172 -2.53 4.26 -14.90
C SER A 172 -1.04 4.01 -15.05
N ARG A 173 -0.50 3.06 -14.30
CA ARG A 173 0.84 2.50 -14.53
C ARG A 173 0.70 1.08 -15.06
N HIS A 174 1.35 0.79 -16.18
CA HIS A 174 1.35 -0.57 -16.74
C HIS A 174 1.98 -1.57 -15.76
N SER A 175 1.45 -2.79 -15.72
CA SER A 175 1.93 -3.90 -14.91
C SER A 175 1.94 -5.19 -15.73
N ASP A 176 2.96 -6.02 -15.52
CA ASP A 176 3.03 -7.37 -16.07
C ASP A 176 2.09 -8.36 -15.34
N PHE A 177 1.45 -7.94 -14.25
CA PHE A 177 0.52 -8.75 -13.45
C PHE A 177 -0.82 -8.91 -14.19
N SER A 178 -0.84 -9.79 -15.19
CA SER A 178 -1.95 -10.00 -16.11
C SER A 178 -2.28 -11.49 -16.27
N LEU A 179 -3.52 -11.79 -16.68
CA LEU A 179 -3.96 -13.16 -16.95
C LEU A 179 -3.14 -13.82 -18.08
N PRO A 180 -3.06 -15.17 -18.11
CA PRO A 180 -2.40 -15.87 -19.20
C PRO A 180 -3.09 -15.57 -20.54
N LYS A 181 -2.33 -15.61 -21.64
CA LYS A 181 -2.87 -15.38 -22.99
C LYS A 181 -4.00 -16.34 -23.35
N SER A 182 -3.90 -17.61 -22.90
CA SER A 182 -4.94 -18.60 -23.11
C SER A 182 -5.87 -18.65 -21.89
N PRO A 183 -7.19 -18.44 -22.06
CA PRO A 183 -8.16 -18.58 -20.97
C PRO A 183 -8.22 -19.99 -20.38
N ALA A 184 -7.80 -21.01 -21.15
CA ALA A 184 -7.75 -22.41 -20.75
C ALA A 184 -6.59 -22.72 -19.80
N THR A 185 -5.60 -21.83 -19.67
CA THR A 185 -4.48 -22.00 -18.74
C THR A 185 -4.99 -21.88 -17.30
N PRO A 186 -4.73 -22.87 -16.42
CA PRO A 186 -5.16 -22.79 -15.04
C PRO A 186 -4.48 -21.64 -14.27
N ILE A 187 -5.13 -21.12 -13.23
CA ILE A 187 -4.58 -20.05 -12.40
C ILE A 187 -4.74 -20.35 -10.90
N LEU A 188 -3.71 -19.98 -10.14
CA LEU A 188 -3.66 -20.00 -8.67
C LEU A 188 -3.60 -18.56 -8.18
N LEU A 189 -4.63 -18.14 -7.44
CA LEU A 189 -4.80 -16.77 -6.96
C LEU A 189 -4.61 -16.77 -5.45
N VAL A 190 -3.57 -16.10 -4.94
CA VAL A 190 -3.25 -16.04 -3.50
C VAL A 190 -3.20 -14.58 -3.07
N GLY A 191 -4.16 -14.14 -2.26
CA GLY A 191 -4.23 -12.73 -1.90
C GLY A 191 -5.06 -12.44 -0.66
N PRO A 192 -4.47 -12.49 0.55
CA PRO A 192 -5.17 -12.13 1.78
C PRO A 192 -5.40 -10.61 1.90
N GLY A 193 -6.48 -10.23 2.59
CA GLY A 193 -6.87 -8.84 2.81
C GLY A 193 -7.04 -8.09 1.48
N THR A 194 -6.48 -6.87 1.41
CA THR A 194 -6.50 -6.07 0.17
C THR A 194 -5.67 -6.67 -0.97
N GLY A 195 -4.90 -7.74 -0.72
CA GLY A 195 -4.29 -8.55 -1.77
C GLY A 195 -5.32 -9.21 -2.71
N LEU A 196 -6.58 -9.27 -2.32
CA LEU A 196 -7.67 -9.73 -3.19
C LEU A 196 -7.97 -8.75 -4.35
N ALA A 197 -7.52 -7.50 -4.26
CA ALA A 197 -7.87 -6.44 -5.21
C ALA A 197 -7.62 -6.81 -6.69
N PRO A 198 -6.39 -7.10 -7.16
CA PRO A 198 -6.20 -7.48 -8.56
C PRO A 198 -6.73 -8.88 -8.88
N LEU A 199 -6.94 -9.74 -7.87
CA LEU A 199 -7.51 -11.06 -8.10
C LEU A 199 -9.02 -10.96 -8.41
N ARG A 200 -9.69 -9.94 -7.85
CA ARG A 200 -11.08 -9.58 -8.18
C ARG A 200 -11.26 -9.26 -9.64
N SER A 201 -10.40 -8.42 -10.20
CA SER A 201 -10.48 -8.09 -11.63
C SER A 201 -10.29 -9.33 -12.50
N PHE A 202 -9.52 -10.33 -12.07
CA PHE A 202 -9.31 -11.56 -12.84
C PHE A 202 -10.56 -12.43 -12.97
N TRP A 203 -11.32 -12.68 -11.89
CA TRP A 203 -12.55 -13.45 -12.05
C TRP A 203 -13.65 -12.65 -12.77
N GLN A 204 -13.64 -11.31 -12.65
CA GLN A 204 -14.51 -10.46 -13.47
C GLN A 204 -14.16 -10.57 -14.95
N GLU A 205 -12.88 -10.48 -15.31
CA GLU A 205 -12.40 -10.62 -16.68
C GLU A 205 -12.76 -11.98 -17.27
N ARG A 206 -12.57 -13.04 -16.47
CA ARG A 206 -12.95 -14.41 -16.85
C ARG A 206 -14.44 -14.57 -17.17
N ALA A 207 -15.31 -13.71 -16.65
CA ALA A 207 -16.74 -13.74 -17.00
C ALA A 207 -17.01 -13.38 -18.48
N HIS A 208 -16.03 -12.79 -19.17
CA HIS A 208 -16.11 -12.38 -20.57
C HIS A 208 -15.33 -13.32 -21.51
N LEU A 209 -14.71 -14.37 -20.96
CA LEU A 209 -13.91 -15.33 -21.70
C LEU A 209 -14.65 -16.67 -21.83
N LYS A 210 -14.23 -17.48 -22.81
CA LYS A 210 -14.72 -18.85 -23.03
C LYS A 210 -13.60 -19.85 -22.75
N ASP A 211 -13.97 -21.12 -22.63
CA ASP A 211 -13.03 -22.24 -22.49
C ASP A 211 -12.06 -22.05 -21.32
N LEU A 212 -12.63 -21.73 -20.16
CA LEU A 212 -11.90 -21.38 -18.95
C LEU A 212 -11.17 -22.59 -18.36
N GLY A 213 -9.87 -22.41 -18.06
CA GLY A 213 -9.10 -23.31 -17.21
C GLY A 213 -9.52 -23.22 -15.76
N GLN A 214 -9.03 -24.13 -14.92
CA GLN A 214 -9.30 -24.10 -13.48
C GLN A 214 -8.76 -22.80 -12.85
N ALA A 215 -9.47 -22.28 -11.84
CA ALA A 215 -9.05 -21.10 -11.09
C ALA A 215 -9.29 -21.34 -9.61
N ALA A 216 -8.20 -21.45 -8.83
CA ALA A 216 -8.26 -21.69 -7.40
C ALA A 216 -7.85 -20.42 -6.63
N LEU A 217 -8.75 -19.93 -5.78
CA LEU A 217 -8.53 -18.78 -4.91
C LEU A 217 -8.17 -19.22 -3.49
N PHE A 218 -7.05 -18.74 -2.99
CA PHE A 218 -6.62 -18.80 -1.59
C PHE A 218 -6.69 -17.39 -1.00
N PHE A 219 -7.76 -17.13 -0.27
CA PHE A 219 -8.02 -15.86 0.39
C PHE A 219 -7.75 -15.98 1.90
N GLY A 220 -7.41 -14.87 2.55
CA GLY A 220 -7.24 -14.84 3.99
C GLY A 220 -7.70 -13.52 4.58
N CYS A 221 -8.35 -13.59 5.74
CA CYS A 221 -8.80 -12.43 6.51
C CYS A 221 -8.72 -12.74 8.02
N ARG A 222 -9.10 -11.80 8.88
CA ARG A 222 -9.08 -12.00 10.32
C ARG A 222 -10.19 -12.96 10.73
N SER A 223 -11.42 -12.57 10.44
CA SER A 223 -12.61 -13.27 10.90
C SER A 223 -13.67 -13.23 9.82
N ARG A 224 -14.45 -14.30 9.69
CA ARG A 224 -15.52 -14.38 8.67
C ARG A 224 -16.50 -13.21 8.74
N ASN A 225 -16.82 -12.77 9.96
CA ASN A 225 -17.84 -11.75 10.23
C ASN A 225 -17.27 -10.34 10.36
N GLU A 226 -15.97 -10.13 10.17
CA GLU A 226 -15.33 -8.82 10.31
C GLU A 226 -14.85 -8.27 8.97
N ASP A 227 -14.00 -8.99 8.26
CA ASP A 227 -13.22 -8.48 7.14
C ASP A 227 -13.14 -9.44 5.95
N TYR A 228 -14.14 -10.32 5.79
CA TYR A 228 -14.30 -11.14 4.59
C TYR A 228 -14.87 -10.31 3.41
N ILE A 229 -14.02 -9.45 2.87
CA ILE A 229 -14.35 -8.57 1.73
C ILE A 229 -14.81 -9.38 0.51
N TYR A 230 -15.82 -8.84 -0.20
CA TYR A 230 -16.38 -9.41 -1.43
C TYR A 230 -16.92 -10.85 -1.33
N GLU A 231 -17.30 -11.33 -0.14
CA GLU A 231 -17.80 -12.71 0.06
C GLU A 231 -18.88 -13.11 -0.97
N LYS A 232 -19.86 -12.22 -1.21
CA LYS A 232 -20.95 -12.46 -2.17
C LYS A 232 -20.45 -12.58 -3.61
N GLU A 233 -19.48 -11.75 -4.01
CA GLU A 233 -18.90 -11.81 -5.35
C GLU A 233 -18.08 -13.09 -5.53
N VAL A 234 -17.30 -13.50 -4.52
CA VAL A 234 -16.54 -14.76 -4.53
C VAL A 234 -17.49 -15.96 -4.62
N ALA A 235 -18.58 -15.96 -3.85
CA ALA A 235 -19.60 -17.01 -3.91
C ALA A 235 -20.25 -17.09 -5.30
N ASN A 236 -20.59 -15.94 -5.89
CA ASN A 236 -21.15 -15.86 -7.24
C ASN A 236 -20.15 -16.33 -8.31
N ALA A 237 -18.88 -15.92 -8.20
CA ALA A 237 -17.82 -16.34 -9.12
C ALA A 237 -17.61 -17.87 -9.06
N LYS A 238 -17.70 -18.46 -7.87
CA LYS A 238 -17.67 -19.93 -7.70
C LYS A 238 -18.89 -20.61 -8.33
N ALA A 239 -20.09 -20.10 -8.06
CA ALA A 239 -21.33 -20.65 -8.61
C ALA A 239 -21.38 -20.60 -10.15
N ARG A 240 -20.79 -19.58 -10.75
CA ARG A 240 -20.68 -19.41 -12.22
C ARG A 240 -19.50 -20.15 -12.85
N GLY A 241 -18.71 -20.88 -12.06
CA GLY A 241 -17.51 -21.59 -12.55
C GLY A 241 -16.34 -20.69 -12.94
N LEU A 242 -16.38 -19.40 -12.60
CA LEU A 242 -15.27 -18.46 -12.84
C LEU A 242 -14.09 -18.76 -11.91
N LEU A 243 -14.41 -19.20 -10.69
CA LEU A 243 -13.51 -19.83 -9.73
C LEU A 243 -13.94 -21.29 -9.56
N SER A 244 -13.05 -22.23 -9.86
CA SER A 244 -13.31 -23.66 -9.64
C SER A 244 -13.12 -24.06 -8.18
N HIS A 245 -12.29 -23.33 -7.44
CA HIS A 245 -12.01 -23.59 -6.03
C HIS A 245 -11.82 -22.30 -5.23
N VAL A 246 -12.24 -22.33 -3.97
CA VAL A 246 -12.07 -21.23 -3.02
C VAL A 246 -11.71 -21.81 -1.66
N SER A 247 -10.55 -21.44 -1.14
CA SER A 247 -10.08 -21.75 0.21
C SER A 247 -9.87 -20.44 0.97
N VAL A 248 -10.39 -20.39 2.20
CA VAL A 248 -10.34 -19.18 3.04
C VAL A 248 -9.65 -19.48 4.36
N ALA A 249 -8.64 -18.68 4.69
CA ALA A 249 -7.95 -18.70 5.96
C ALA A 249 -8.49 -17.59 6.89
N PHE A 250 -9.11 -17.99 8.01
CA PHE A 250 -9.52 -17.07 9.07
C PHE A 250 -8.49 -17.09 10.19
N SER A 251 -7.72 -16.02 10.30
CA SER A 251 -6.57 -15.96 11.22
C SER A 251 -6.96 -15.76 12.70
N ARG A 252 -8.22 -15.41 12.99
CA ARG A 252 -8.74 -15.07 14.33
C ARG A 252 -10.01 -15.83 14.75
N ASP A 253 -10.61 -16.63 13.87
CA ASP A 253 -11.82 -17.43 14.20
C ASP A 253 -11.52 -18.61 15.15
N SER A 254 -10.25 -18.95 15.38
CA SER A 254 -9.86 -20.03 16.28
C SER A 254 -8.62 -19.68 17.09
N ALA A 255 -8.35 -20.44 18.16
CA ALA A 255 -7.13 -20.27 18.97
C ALA A 255 -5.84 -20.46 18.15
N LYS A 256 -5.88 -21.29 17.10
CA LYS A 256 -4.78 -21.47 16.16
C LYS A 256 -4.92 -20.45 15.02
N LYS A 257 -3.89 -19.62 14.83
CA LYS A 257 -3.83 -18.72 13.67
C LYS A 257 -3.67 -19.55 12.40
N VAL A 258 -4.55 -19.33 11.43
CA VAL A 258 -4.51 -19.97 10.11
C VAL A 258 -4.34 -18.89 9.05
N TYR A 259 -3.35 -19.07 8.18
CA TYR A 259 -3.02 -18.16 7.09
C TYR A 259 -3.11 -18.87 5.73
N VAL A 260 -2.99 -18.11 4.64
CA VAL A 260 -3.10 -18.63 3.27
C VAL A 260 -2.04 -19.69 2.95
N GLN A 261 -0.83 -19.55 3.48
CA GLN A 261 0.23 -20.54 3.31
C GLN A 261 -0.10 -21.87 3.99
N ASP A 262 -0.82 -21.86 5.12
CA ASP A 262 -1.27 -23.09 5.78
C ASP A 262 -2.30 -23.80 4.90
N LYS A 263 -3.22 -23.05 4.30
CA LYS A 263 -4.21 -23.58 3.35
C LYS A 263 -3.60 -24.15 2.07
N LEU A 264 -2.56 -23.49 1.55
CA LEU A 264 -1.81 -24.02 0.40
C LEU A 264 -1.18 -25.38 0.72
N VAL A 265 -0.58 -25.53 1.91
CA VAL A 265 0.05 -26.80 2.35
C VAL A 265 -1.00 -27.86 2.64
N GLU A 266 -2.12 -27.50 3.27
CA GLU A 266 -3.27 -28.40 3.53
C GLU A 266 -3.80 -29.00 2.22
N GLU A 267 -3.83 -28.21 1.15
CA GLU A 267 -4.37 -28.58 -0.16
C GLU A 267 -3.28 -28.85 -1.22
N ALA A 268 -2.10 -29.28 -0.76
CA ALA A 268 -0.89 -29.42 -1.60
C ALA A 268 -1.06 -30.31 -2.84
N ASP A 269 -1.91 -31.35 -2.79
CA ASP A 269 -2.17 -32.22 -3.93
C ASP A 269 -2.86 -31.49 -5.09
N MET A 270 -3.84 -30.63 -4.79
CA MET A 270 -4.49 -29.78 -5.80
C MET A 270 -3.51 -28.75 -6.36
N VAL A 271 -2.74 -28.12 -5.47
CA VAL A 271 -1.76 -27.09 -5.86
C VAL A 271 -0.73 -27.68 -6.82
N VAL A 272 -0.14 -28.85 -6.51
CA VAL A 272 0.83 -29.51 -7.39
C VAL A 272 0.20 -29.95 -8.70
N LYS A 273 -1.01 -30.50 -8.69
CA LYS A 273 -1.74 -30.83 -9.92
C LYS A 273 -1.84 -29.61 -10.84
N LEU A 274 -2.31 -28.48 -10.34
CA LEU A 274 -2.40 -27.23 -11.12
C LEU A 274 -1.04 -26.77 -11.64
N LEU A 275 0.01 -26.81 -10.80
CA LEU A 275 1.37 -26.45 -11.23
C LEU A 275 1.87 -27.34 -12.39
N THR A 276 1.63 -28.65 -12.31
CA THR A 276 1.97 -29.61 -13.37
C THR A 276 1.15 -29.43 -14.64
N GLU A 277 -0.09 -28.93 -14.54
CA GLU A 277 -0.96 -28.60 -15.67
C GLU A 277 -0.62 -27.25 -16.33
N GLY A 278 0.46 -26.60 -15.91
CA GLY A 278 0.89 -25.33 -16.52
C GLY A 278 0.32 -24.09 -15.86
N ALA A 279 -0.21 -24.17 -14.64
CA ALA A 279 -0.85 -23.03 -13.98
C ALA A 279 0.08 -21.81 -13.85
N HIS A 280 -0.54 -20.62 -13.92
CA HIS A 280 0.07 -19.36 -13.50
C HIS A 280 -0.33 -19.06 -12.06
N VAL A 281 0.65 -18.67 -11.24
CA VAL A 281 0.49 -18.31 -9.84
C VAL A 281 0.56 -16.80 -9.69
N TYR A 282 -0.39 -16.25 -8.95
CA TYR A 282 -0.53 -14.82 -8.68
C TYR A 282 -0.56 -14.62 -7.18
N VAL A 283 0.42 -13.91 -6.63
CA VAL A 283 0.50 -13.60 -5.20
C VAL A 283 0.42 -12.10 -5.00
N CYS A 284 -0.57 -11.62 -4.26
CA CYS A 284 -0.76 -10.19 -4.02
C CYS A 284 -0.99 -9.89 -2.53
N GLY A 285 -0.43 -8.78 -2.05
CA GLY A 285 -0.60 -8.35 -0.66
C GLY A 285 0.70 -7.93 0.02
N ASP A 286 0.78 -8.20 1.32
CA ASP A 286 1.91 -7.84 2.16
C ASP A 286 3.21 -8.57 1.78
N ALA A 287 4.34 -7.86 1.77
CA ALA A 287 5.65 -8.43 1.41
C ALA A 287 6.08 -9.59 2.33
N THR A 288 5.80 -9.54 3.64
CA THR A 288 6.09 -10.64 4.56
C THR A 288 5.24 -11.87 4.24
N MET A 289 3.97 -11.65 3.91
CA MET A 289 3.07 -12.72 3.48
C MET A 289 3.57 -13.39 2.18
N ALA A 290 4.03 -12.61 1.20
CA ALA A 290 4.53 -13.14 -0.06
C ALA A 290 5.75 -14.05 0.12
N THR A 291 6.66 -13.72 1.05
CA THR A 291 7.77 -14.60 1.43
C THR A 291 7.26 -15.93 1.98
N GLY A 292 6.32 -15.89 2.93
CA GLY A 292 5.72 -17.10 3.51
C GLY A 292 5.00 -17.97 2.49
N VAL A 293 4.30 -17.36 1.53
CA VAL A 293 3.66 -18.08 0.41
C VAL A 293 4.71 -18.72 -0.50
N LYS A 294 5.78 -18.00 -0.87
CA LYS A 294 6.86 -18.56 -1.69
C LYS A 294 7.52 -19.76 -1.03
N ASP A 295 7.72 -19.72 0.29
CA ASP A 295 8.28 -20.84 1.05
C ASP A 295 7.31 -22.03 1.13
N ALA A 296 6.01 -21.79 1.28
CA ALA A 296 5.00 -22.85 1.19
C ALA A 296 4.99 -23.52 -0.20
N PHE A 297 5.10 -22.76 -1.28
CA PHE A 297 5.24 -23.35 -2.62
C PHE A 297 6.50 -24.22 -2.74
N LYS A 298 7.65 -23.79 -2.20
CA LYS A 298 8.86 -24.62 -2.17
C LYS A 298 8.63 -25.93 -1.40
N GLN A 299 8.00 -25.85 -0.23
CA GLN A 299 7.65 -27.03 0.57
C GLN A 299 6.73 -27.99 -0.19
N ILE A 300 5.72 -27.45 -0.87
CA ILE A 300 4.76 -28.23 -1.65
C ILE A 300 5.47 -28.98 -2.79
N VAL A 301 6.29 -28.30 -3.59
CA VAL A 301 7.01 -28.98 -4.70
C VAL A 301 8.06 -29.96 -4.18
N GLN A 302 8.73 -29.65 -3.07
CA GLN A 302 9.66 -30.58 -2.42
C GLN A 302 8.97 -31.88 -2.02
N THR A 303 7.85 -31.76 -1.31
CA THR A 303 7.15 -32.92 -0.73
C THR A 303 6.32 -33.71 -1.74
N LYS A 304 5.64 -33.03 -2.67
CA LYS A 304 4.71 -33.66 -3.62
C LYS A 304 5.33 -34.04 -4.95
N MET A 305 6.43 -33.39 -5.36
CA MET A 305 7.18 -33.74 -6.58
C MET A 305 8.49 -34.50 -6.28
N GLY A 306 8.82 -34.72 -4.99
CA GLY A 306 10.02 -35.46 -4.59
C GLY A 306 11.34 -34.73 -4.91
N LEU A 307 11.30 -33.40 -5.00
CA LEU A 307 12.48 -32.57 -5.30
C LEU A 307 13.33 -32.37 -4.04
N SER A 308 14.64 -32.13 -4.22
CA SER A 308 15.50 -31.63 -3.13
C SER A 308 15.16 -30.16 -2.80
N ALA A 309 15.71 -29.63 -1.71
CA ALA A 309 15.54 -28.21 -1.38
C ALA A 309 16.10 -27.29 -2.49
N GLU A 310 17.26 -27.64 -3.04
CA GLU A 310 17.92 -26.90 -4.13
C GLU A 310 17.11 -27.00 -5.42
N ALA A 311 16.61 -28.19 -5.77
CA ALA A 311 15.76 -28.39 -6.93
C ALA A 311 14.41 -27.66 -6.81
N SER A 312 13.85 -27.59 -5.60
CA SER A 312 12.62 -26.84 -5.30
C SER A 312 12.82 -25.34 -5.46
N ALA A 313 13.96 -24.80 -4.99
CA ALA A 313 14.31 -23.40 -5.20
C ALA A 313 14.46 -23.08 -6.69
N LYS A 314 15.18 -23.94 -7.43
CA LYS A 314 15.37 -23.80 -8.87
C LYS A 314 14.03 -23.84 -9.64
N TYR A 315 13.13 -24.74 -9.26
CA TYR A 315 11.79 -24.83 -9.86
C TYR A 315 11.00 -23.52 -9.70
N MET A 316 11.01 -22.92 -8.50
CA MET A 316 10.35 -21.64 -8.26
C MET A 316 11.00 -20.47 -9.04
N ASP A 317 12.32 -20.49 -9.19
CA ASP A 317 13.03 -19.50 -10.00
C ASP A 317 12.69 -19.64 -11.49
N GLU A 318 12.52 -20.87 -11.99
CA GLU A 318 12.07 -21.13 -13.36
C GLU A 318 10.62 -20.67 -13.60
N LEU A 319 9.72 -20.89 -12.64
CA LEU A 319 8.36 -20.33 -12.71
C LEU A 319 8.36 -18.79 -12.74
N THR A 320 9.24 -18.16 -11.96
CA THR A 320 9.37 -16.71 -11.94
C THR A 320 9.93 -16.20 -13.29
N LYS A 321 11.01 -16.80 -13.79
CA LYS A 321 11.64 -16.44 -15.08
C LYS A 321 10.69 -16.63 -16.27
N SER A 322 9.85 -17.66 -16.23
CA SER A 322 8.84 -17.93 -17.27
C SER A 322 7.55 -17.11 -17.13
N LYS A 323 7.50 -16.13 -16.21
CA LYS A 323 6.30 -15.33 -15.89
C LYS A 323 5.07 -16.17 -15.51
N ARG A 324 5.31 -17.35 -14.92
CA ARG A 324 4.27 -18.23 -14.36
C ARG A 324 4.12 -18.10 -12.85
N TYR A 325 5.00 -17.37 -12.17
CA TYR A 325 4.84 -16.94 -10.78
C TYR A 325 5.00 -15.42 -10.73
N LEU A 326 3.90 -14.72 -10.53
CA LEU A 326 3.81 -13.25 -10.57
C LEU A 326 3.40 -12.73 -9.19
N THR A 327 4.03 -11.64 -8.78
CA THR A 327 3.78 -11.02 -7.48
C THR A 327 3.43 -9.55 -7.63
N ASP A 328 2.36 -9.11 -6.97
CA ASP A 328 2.02 -7.69 -6.77
C ASP A 328 2.03 -7.40 -5.27
N VAL A 329 3.21 -7.09 -4.75
CA VAL A 329 3.47 -7.02 -3.30
C VAL A 329 3.77 -5.60 -2.87
N PHE A 330 3.17 -5.22 -1.74
CA PHE A 330 3.30 -3.91 -1.15
C PHE A 330 3.54 -4.04 0.35
N GLY A 331 4.18 -3.04 0.95
CA GLY A 331 4.44 -3.03 2.37
C GLY A 331 4.85 -1.64 2.82
N ALA A 332 4.14 -1.11 3.82
CA ALA A 332 4.61 0.03 4.58
C ALA A 332 5.39 -0.50 5.79
N ALA A 333 6.61 -0.03 6.00
CA ALA A 333 7.29 -0.16 7.28
C ALA A 333 6.60 0.79 8.27
N LEU A 334 5.47 0.35 8.86
CA LEU A 334 4.87 1.06 9.99
C LEU A 334 5.59 0.63 11.28
N PRO A 335 6.02 1.57 12.13
CA PRO A 335 6.58 1.24 13.43
C PRO A 335 5.48 0.57 14.26
N SER A 336 5.72 -0.70 14.61
CA SER A 336 4.84 -1.59 15.37
C SER A 336 3.48 -1.90 14.74
N LYS A 337 3.41 -2.99 13.95
CA LYS A 337 2.15 -3.76 13.83
C LYS A 337 1.88 -4.40 15.21
N LYS A 338 1.29 -3.67 16.17
CA LYS A 338 0.69 -4.32 17.34
C LYS A 338 -0.39 -5.28 16.82
N ALA A 339 -0.34 -6.53 17.28
CA ALA A 339 -1.23 -7.61 16.82
C ALA A 339 -2.72 -7.29 17.01
N ASP A 340 -3.05 -6.34 17.90
CA ASP A 340 -4.40 -5.98 18.32
C ASP A 340 -4.87 -4.60 17.82
N ALA A 341 -4.21 -4.02 16.81
CA ALA A 341 -4.72 -2.80 16.20
C ALA A 341 -6.15 -3.04 15.63
N PRO A 342 -7.10 -2.10 15.86
CA PRO A 342 -8.46 -2.21 15.36
C PRO A 342 -8.47 -2.46 13.85
N VAL A 343 -9.52 -3.16 13.37
CA VAL A 343 -9.65 -3.48 11.95
C VAL A 343 -9.57 -2.19 11.14
N PRO A 344 -8.55 -2.02 10.28
CA PRO A 344 -8.57 -0.88 9.36
C PRO A 344 -9.76 -1.12 8.43
N ASN A 345 -10.71 -0.18 8.43
CA ASN A 345 -11.86 -0.25 7.54
C ASN A 345 -11.36 -0.45 6.11
N THR A 346 -11.79 -1.52 5.46
CA THR A 346 -11.53 -1.68 4.03
C THR A 346 -12.71 -1.13 3.27
N ILE A 347 -12.43 -0.30 2.28
CA ILE A 347 -13.42 0.40 1.49
C ILE A 347 -13.16 0.17 0.02
N SER A 348 -14.24 0.08 -0.74
CA SER A 348 -14.21 -0.04 -2.19
C SER A 348 -14.54 1.30 -2.81
N PHE A 349 -13.75 1.72 -3.78
CA PHE A 349 -13.97 2.94 -4.53
C PHE A 349 -14.17 2.64 -5.99
N GLU A 350 -14.97 3.48 -6.63
CA GLU A 350 -15.20 3.48 -8.07
C GLU A 350 -14.80 4.86 -8.57
N VAL A 351 -13.82 4.88 -9.48
CA VAL A 351 -13.38 6.09 -10.16
C VAL A 351 -13.94 6.03 -11.57
N LEU A 352 -14.89 6.91 -11.87
CA LEU A 352 -15.44 7.08 -13.21
C LEU A 352 -14.41 7.81 -14.07
N CYS A 353 -14.00 7.19 -15.18
CA CYS A 353 -12.95 7.67 -16.08
C CYS A 353 -13.50 8.36 -17.33
#